data_AF-A0A4Q9PS91-F1
#
_entry.id   AF-A0A4Q9PS91-F1
#
_cell.length_a   1.000
_cell.length_b   1.000
_cell.length_c   1.000
_cell.angle_alpha   90.00
_cell.angle_beta   90.00
_cell.angle_gamma   90.00
#
_symmetry.space_group_name_H-M   'P 1'
#
loop_
_entity.id
_entity.type
_entity.pdbx_description
1 polymer ?
#
loop_
_entity_poly.entity_id
_entity_poly.type
_entity_poly.pdbx_seq_one_letter_code
_entity_poly.pdbx_strand_id
1 'polypeptide(L)'
;MLGHIAAKSNVLRAATHARPKGFPTGAGQGTRLLTTHTSSPRHVTSRNCSSSPSSTGSAGFGYNNRLSRKTYATNANAMATIKVGDTIPQGTFTYIPWSPELEDHSACGVPVKLSTDEWKGKKVVLVAVPGAFTPTCHVNHLPPFVEKYDEFKAKGVDVIAVVAANDAFVQSGWARFLGLKDKVLALSDPNAKWSSQLGLSQDLSAVDFGTRTKRYALVIDDLKVTYVGVETERAVSVSGADAVLAAL
;
A
#
# COMPACT_ATOMS: atom_id res chain seq x y z
N MET A 1 50.95 -17.38 -48.30
CA MET A 1 50.57 -16.17 -49.06
C MET A 1 50.57 -15.01 -48.08
N LEU A 2 51.60 -14.17 -48.14
CA LEU A 2 51.77 -12.96 -47.33
C LEU A 2 50.96 -11.80 -47.91
N GLY A 3 50.56 -10.85 -47.05
CA GLY A 3 50.08 -9.51 -47.41
C GLY A 3 49.16 -8.95 -46.31
N HIS A 4 49.66 -8.37 -45.22
CA HIS A 4 50.04 -6.95 -45.08
C HIS A 4 49.09 -5.96 -45.75
N ILE A 5 48.38 -5.15 -44.95
CA ILE A 5 48.41 -3.67 -45.00
C ILE A 5 48.09 -3.15 -43.58
N ALA A 6 48.93 -2.23 -43.13
CA ALA A 6 48.91 -1.60 -41.84
C ALA A 6 48.17 -0.24 -41.85
N ALA A 7 47.70 0.13 -40.66
CA ALA A 7 47.72 1.46 -40.04
C ALA A 7 47.05 2.66 -40.76
N LYS A 8 46.18 3.35 -40.00
CA LYS A 8 46.52 4.69 -39.46
C LYS A 8 45.56 5.11 -38.34
N SER A 9 46.18 5.35 -37.19
CA SER A 9 45.75 6.16 -36.06
C SER A 9 45.25 7.55 -36.46
N ASN A 10 44.23 8.07 -35.79
CA ASN A 10 44.19 9.50 -35.50
C ASN A 10 43.65 9.76 -34.09
N VAL A 11 44.31 10.71 -33.45
CA VAL A 11 44.34 10.99 -32.01
C VAL A 11 43.85 12.43 -31.80
N LEU A 12 43.24 12.67 -30.63
CA LEU A 12 42.98 13.96 -29.99
C LEU A 12 41.93 14.91 -30.62
N ARG A 13 40.89 15.25 -29.83
CA ARG A 13 40.91 16.48 -29.01
C ARG A 13 39.70 16.56 -28.06
N ALA A 14 40.00 16.64 -26.77
CA ALA A 14 39.12 17.20 -25.77
C ALA A 14 39.03 18.73 -25.95
N ALA A 15 37.82 19.28 -25.82
CA ALA A 15 37.59 20.71 -25.72
C ALA A 15 36.81 21.01 -24.43
N THR A 16 37.57 21.40 -23.42
CA THR A 16 37.15 22.17 -22.24
C THR A 16 36.87 23.62 -22.67
N HIS A 17 35.73 24.22 -22.31
CA HIS A 17 35.44 25.68 -22.24
C HIS A 17 34.03 25.78 -21.62
N ALA A 18 33.62 26.70 -20.75
CA ALA A 18 34.21 27.61 -19.77
C ALA A 18 32.99 28.14 -18.98
N ARG A 19 33.10 28.30 -17.65
CA ARG A 19 32.07 28.99 -16.83
C ARG A 19 32.10 30.49 -17.09
N PRO A 20 30.97 31.21 -17.06
CA PRO A 20 30.98 32.65 -16.84
C PRO A 20 31.03 33.01 -15.34
N LYS A 21 31.72 34.12 -15.07
CA LYS A 21 32.02 34.74 -13.77
C LYS A 21 30.82 35.54 -13.22
N GLY A 22 30.77 35.74 -11.89
CA GLY A 22 29.93 36.76 -11.20
C GLY A 22 30.29 38.20 -11.62
N PHE A 23 29.69 39.30 -11.16
CA PHE A 23 28.87 39.73 -10.00
C PHE A 23 28.27 41.12 -10.42
N PRO A 24 27.27 41.74 -9.75
CA PRO A 24 27.57 42.48 -8.52
C PRO A 24 26.48 42.48 -7.43
N THR A 25 26.99 42.72 -6.23
CA THR A 25 26.34 43.10 -4.98
C THR A 25 25.66 44.47 -5.10
N GLY A 26 24.43 44.58 -4.57
CA GLY A 26 23.75 45.84 -4.32
C GLY A 26 23.17 45.86 -2.91
N ALA A 27 23.90 46.45 -1.98
CA ALA A 27 23.40 46.88 -0.68
C ALA A 27 22.59 48.19 -0.87
N GLY A 28 21.41 48.27 -0.25
CA GLY A 28 20.57 49.46 -0.25
C GLY A 28 19.69 49.48 0.98
N GLN A 29 20.01 50.40 1.88
CA GLN A 29 19.43 50.58 3.22
C GLN A 29 17.95 50.99 3.17
N GLY A 30 17.21 50.57 4.19
CA GLY A 30 15.81 50.95 4.39
C GLY A 30 15.33 50.62 5.79
N THR A 31 15.96 51.23 6.79
CA THR A 31 15.53 51.25 8.19
C THR A 31 14.16 51.91 8.30
N ARG A 32 13.14 51.19 8.79
CA ARG A 32 11.97 51.82 9.41
C ARG A 32 11.62 51.08 10.70
N LEU A 33 12.04 51.71 11.80
CA LEU A 33 11.77 51.30 13.18
C LEU A 33 10.43 51.90 13.63
N LEU A 34 9.76 51.17 14.53
CA LEU A 34 8.59 51.51 15.37
C LEU A 34 7.22 51.67 14.71
N THR A 35 6.30 50.77 15.04
CA THR A 35 5.46 50.95 16.25
C THR A 35 4.90 49.62 16.73
N THR A 36 5.13 49.34 18.02
CA THR A 36 4.57 48.24 18.80
C THR A 36 3.11 48.53 19.15
N HIS A 37 2.18 47.67 18.73
CA HIS A 37 0.86 47.57 19.37
C HIS A 37 0.81 46.27 20.17
N THR A 38 0.95 46.42 21.48
CA THR A 38 0.68 45.40 22.48
C THR A 38 -0.83 45.20 22.62
N SER A 39 -1.31 43.98 22.38
CA SER A 39 -2.63 43.54 22.86
C SER A 39 -2.47 42.21 23.59
N SER A 40 -2.77 42.25 24.90
CA SER A 40 -2.60 41.21 25.91
C SER A 40 -3.14 39.82 25.55
N PRO A 41 -2.53 38.75 26.10
CA PRO A 41 -3.07 37.40 26.02
C PRO A 41 -4.25 37.23 26.98
N ARG A 42 -5.43 36.86 26.45
CA ARG A 42 -6.56 36.41 27.28
C ARG A 42 -6.29 34.99 27.77
N HIS A 43 -6.10 34.92 29.08
CA HIS A 43 -6.02 33.73 29.91
C HIS A 43 -7.32 32.93 29.81
N VAL A 44 -7.29 31.75 29.20
CA VAL A 44 -8.38 30.77 29.30
C VAL A 44 -8.14 29.97 30.57
N THR A 45 -8.83 30.35 31.64
CA THR A 45 -8.84 29.59 32.88
C THR A 45 -9.75 28.37 32.74
N SER A 46 -9.17 27.21 33.01
CA SER A 46 -9.84 25.93 33.23
C SER A 46 -10.97 26.11 34.24
N ARG A 47 -12.21 25.75 33.86
CA ARG A 47 -13.31 25.60 34.82
C ARG A 47 -13.55 24.12 35.10
N ASN A 48 -13.42 23.83 36.38
CA ASN A 48 -13.76 22.62 37.11
C ASN A 48 -14.99 21.87 36.57
N CYS A 49 -14.82 20.56 36.42
CA CYS A 49 -15.87 19.58 36.65
C CYS A 49 -16.23 19.59 38.14
N SER A 50 -17.47 19.96 38.46
CA SER A 50 -18.04 19.77 39.79
C SER A 50 -19.46 19.21 39.67
N SER A 51 -19.57 17.93 40.06
CA SER A 51 -20.63 17.30 40.86
C SER A 51 -22.10 17.68 40.62
N SER A 52 -22.92 16.65 40.39
CA SER A 52 -24.35 16.62 40.71
C SER A 52 -24.82 15.17 40.95
N PRO A 53 -25.93 14.97 41.68
CA PRO A 53 -25.92 14.13 42.88
C PRO A 53 -26.62 12.77 42.75
N SER A 54 -26.30 11.90 43.70
CA SER A 54 -27.06 10.72 44.07
C SER A 54 -28.46 11.09 44.59
N SER A 55 -29.51 10.46 44.04
CA SER A 55 -30.75 10.25 44.78
C SER A 55 -31.42 8.94 44.39
N THR A 56 -31.86 8.27 45.44
CA THR A 56 -32.55 6.99 45.56
C THR A 56 -33.96 7.01 44.98
N GLY A 57 -34.43 5.87 44.47
CA GLY A 57 -35.85 5.66 44.17
C GLY A 57 -36.15 4.22 43.76
N SER A 58 -36.65 3.42 44.69
CA SER A 58 -37.16 2.07 44.42
C SER A 58 -38.57 2.15 43.83
N ALA A 59 -38.83 1.39 42.77
CA ALA A 59 -40.19 0.95 42.42
C ALA A 59 -40.09 -0.34 41.61
N GLY A 60 -40.63 -1.41 42.16
CA GLY A 60 -40.73 -2.69 41.47
C GLY A 60 -41.74 -2.63 40.33
N PHE A 61 -41.40 -3.27 39.21
CA PHE A 61 -42.36 -3.73 38.21
C PHE A 61 -41.85 -5.06 37.65
N GLY A 62 -42.54 -6.14 37.99
CA GLY A 62 -42.33 -7.43 37.38
C GLY A 62 -42.75 -7.40 35.92
N TYR A 63 -41.84 -7.76 35.02
CA TYR A 63 -42.16 -8.10 33.65
C TYR A 63 -41.58 -9.48 33.34
N ASN A 64 -42.48 -10.47 33.31
CA ASN A 64 -42.23 -11.76 32.69
C ASN A 64 -42.02 -11.55 31.19
N ASN A 65 -40.76 -11.46 30.76
CA ASN A 65 -40.44 -11.43 29.33
C ASN A 65 -39.95 -12.81 28.89
N ARG A 66 -40.92 -13.65 28.52
CA ARG A 66 -40.70 -14.87 27.73
C ARG A 66 -40.23 -14.43 26.34
N LEU A 67 -38.93 -14.13 26.21
CA LEU A 67 -38.30 -13.90 24.92
C LEU A 67 -38.19 -15.25 24.21
N SER A 68 -39.09 -15.44 23.24
CA SER A 68 -38.94 -16.36 22.12
C SER A 68 -37.50 -16.26 21.60
N ARG A 69 -36.70 -17.30 21.81
CA ARG A 69 -35.43 -17.48 21.09
C ARG A 69 -35.79 -17.74 19.63
N LYS A 70 -35.95 -16.69 18.83
CA LYS A 70 -35.65 -16.80 17.40
C LYS A 70 -34.16 -17.06 17.30
N THR A 71 -33.80 -18.32 17.15
CA THR A 71 -32.50 -18.74 16.65
C THR A 71 -32.34 -18.12 15.27
N TYR A 72 -31.69 -16.95 15.22
CA TYR A 72 -31.02 -16.55 14.01
C TYR A 72 -29.91 -17.57 13.82
N ALA A 73 -30.12 -18.49 12.89
CA ALA A 73 -29.03 -19.26 12.32
C ALA A 73 -28.09 -18.24 11.69
N THR A 74 -27.05 -17.86 12.44
CA THR A 74 -25.88 -17.26 11.85
C THR A 74 -25.32 -18.34 10.95
N ASN A 75 -25.48 -18.17 9.63
CA ASN A 75 -24.57 -18.80 8.68
C ASN A 75 -23.20 -18.15 8.89
N ALA A 76 -22.59 -18.48 10.02
CA ALA A 76 -21.16 -18.40 10.22
C ALA A 76 -20.60 -19.48 9.32
N ASN A 77 -20.44 -19.13 8.04
CA ASN A 77 -19.54 -19.86 7.18
C ASN A 77 -18.18 -19.72 7.88
N ALA A 78 -17.78 -20.76 8.61
CA ALA A 78 -16.44 -20.84 9.18
C ALA A 78 -15.49 -20.68 7.98
N MET A 79 -14.83 -19.52 7.91
CA MET A 79 -14.09 -19.10 6.73
C MET A 79 -12.87 -20.01 6.57
N ALA A 80 -13.02 -21.07 5.78
CA ALA A 80 -11.91 -21.93 5.41
C ALA A 80 -10.84 -21.07 4.73
N THR A 81 -9.58 -21.24 5.16
CA THR A 81 -8.45 -20.59 4.50
C THR A 81 -8.38 -21.07 3.05
N ILE A 82 -8.22 -20.14 2.12
CA ILE A 82 -8.06 -20.44 0.70
C ILE A 82 -6.93 -21.45 0.47
N LYS A 83 -7.12 -22.38 -0.46
CA LYS A 83 -6.11 -23.37 -0.86
C LYS A 83 -5.98 -23.43 -2.38
N VAL A 84 -4.91 -24.08 -2.84
CA VAL A 84 -4.70 -24.36 -4.27
C VAL A 84 -5.89 -25.15 -4.82
N GLY A 85 -6.35 -24.75 -6.01
CA GLY A 85 -7.53 -25.29 -6.70
C GLY A 85 -8.83 -24.53 -6.42
N ASP A 86 -8.90 -23.72 -5.35
CA ASP A 86 -10.09 -22.93 -5.06
C ASP A 86 -10.23 -21.75 -6.04
N THR A 87 -11.47 -21.35 -6.30
CA THR A 87 -11.76 -20.11 -7.03
C THR A 87 -11.77 -18.94 -6.06
N ILE A 88 -11.15 -17.81 -6.44
CA ILE A 88 -11.15 -16.61 -5.60
C ILE A 88 -12.57 -16.05 -5.42
N PRO A 89 -12.90 -15.45 -4.27
CA PRO A 89 -14.16 -14.75 -4.09
C PRO A 89 -14.17 -13.47 -4.90
N GLN A 90 -15.37 -13.06 -5.33
CA GLN A 90 -15.60 -11.78 -5.97
C GLN A 90 -15.17 -10.63 -5.04
N GLY A 91 -14.43 -9.68 -5.58
CA GLY A 91 -13.87 -8.55 -4.85
C GLY A 91 -13.83 -7.28 -5.70
N THR A 92 -13.83 -6.14 -5.02
CA THR A 92 -13.55 -4.86 -5.65
C THR A 92 -12.50 -4.12 -4.83
N PHE A 93 -11.41 -3.76 -5.48
CA PHE A 93 -10.36 -2.95 -4.92
C PHE A 93 -10.50 -1.51 -5.39
N THR A 94 -10.06 -0.56 -4.58
CA THR A 94 -9.88 0.82 -5.00
C THR A 94 -8.40 1.06 -5.22
N TYR A 95 -8.02 1.71 -6.31
CA TYR A 95 -6.63 2.08 -6.55
C TYR A 95 -6.54 3.37 -7.38
N ILE A 96 -5.37 3.97 -7.40
CA ILE A 96 -5.07 5.11 -8.27
C ILE A 96 -4.07 4.60 -9.32
N PRO A 97 -4.45 4.52 -10.60
CA PRO A 97 -3.54 4.12 -11.66
C PRO A 97 -2.34 5.07 -11.71
N TRP A 98 -1.15 4.51 -11.90
CA TRP A 98 0.03 5.33 -12.10
C TRP A 98 -0.07 6.06 -13.44
N SER A 99 0.40 7.30 -13.45
CA SER A 99 0.66 8.07 -14.67
C SER A 99 1.88 8.97 -14.44
N PRO A 100 2.60 9.38 -15.50
CA PRO A 100 3.78 10.23 -15.37
C PRO A 100 3.50 11.55 -14.64
N GLU A 101 2.29 12.11 -14.78
CA GLU A 101 1.89 13.35 -14.13
C GLU A 101 1.89 13.22 -12.61
N LEU A 102 1.57 12.03 -12.10
CA LEU A 102 1.61 11.76 -10.68
C LEU A 102 3.03 11.78 -10.11
N GLU A 103 4.11 11.83 -10.89
CA GLU A 103 5.45 12.02 -10.34
C GLU A 103 5.65 13.43 -9.78
N ASP A 104 4.85 14.41 -10.22
CA ASP A 104 4.79 15.74 -9.62
C ASP A 104 4.00 15.70 -8.30
N HIS A 105 4.55 16.29 -7.24
CA HIS A 105 3.88 16.37 -5.93
C HIS A 105 2.61 17.24 -5.95
N SER A 106 2.43 18.07 -6.97
CA SER A 106 1.25 18.92 -7.15
C SER A 106 0.08 18.19 -7.84
N ALA A 107 0.33 17.04 -8.45
CA ALA A 107 -0.69 16.21 -9.06
C ALA A 107 -1.37 15.31 -8.02
N CYS A 108 -2.70 15.18 -8.13
CA CYS A 108 -3.50 14.28 -7.32
C CYS A 108 -4.18 13.25 -8.23
N GLY A 109 -4.06 11.98 -7.88
CA GLY A 109 -4.70 10.90 -8.63
C GLY A 109 -6.14 10.67 -8.19
N VAL A 110 -6.99 10.30 -9.14
CA VAL A 110 -8.40 9.98 -8.88
C VAL A 110 -8.53 8.48 -8.63
N PRO A 111 -9.08 8.05 -7.47
CA PRO A 111 -9.31 6.64 -7.22
C PRO A 111 -10.32 6.05 -8.21
N VAL A 112 -9.98 4.88 -8.76
CA VAL A 112 -10.86 4.06 -9.58
C VAL A 112 -11.06 2.69 -8.93
N LYS A 113 -12.04 1.94 -9.43
CA LYS A 113 -12.34 0.59 -8.95
C LYS A 113 -11.77 -0.45 -9.89
N LEU A 114 -11.28 -1.55 -9.32
CA LEU A 114 -10.90 -2.77 -10.03
C LEU A 114 -11.75 -3.92 -9.50
N SER A 115 -12.45 -4.63 -10.38
CA SER A 115 -13.14 -5.87 -10.04
C SER A 115 -12.23 -7.08 -10.26
N THR A 116 -12.29 -8.08 -9.39
CA THR A 116 -11.60 -9.36 -9.61
C THR A 116 -12.08 -10.06 -10.88
N ASP A 117 -13.28 -9.75 -11.39
CA ASP A 117 -13.76 -10.27 -12.69
C ASP A 117 -12.86 -9.88 -13.86
N GLU A 118 -12.12 -8.77 -13.75
CA GLU A 118 -11.17 -8.32 -14.77
C GLU A 118 -9.94 -9.24 -14.88
N TRP A 119 -9.80 -10.21 -13.98
CA TRP A 119 -8.76 -11.24 -13.98
C TRP A 119 -9.17 -12.54 -14.67
N LYS A 120 -10.39 -12.64 -15.22
CA LYS A 120 -10.80 -13.76 -16.07
C LYS A 120 -9.85 -13.90 -17.27
N GLY A 121 -9.43 -15.13 -17.54
CA GLY A 121 -8.47 -15.46 -18.60
C GLY A 121 -7.07 -14.87 -18.43
N LYS A 122 -6.73 -14.38 -17.23
CA LYS A 122 -5.42 -13.81 -16.92
C LYS A 122 -4.70 -14.63 -15.84
N LYS A 123 -3.37 -14.62 -15.90
CA LYS A 123 -2.50 -15.06 -14.81
C LYS A 123 -2.09 -13.85 -13.97
N VAL A 124 -2.46 -13.86 -12.69
CA VAL A 124 -2.24 -12.76 -11.74
C VAL A 124 -1.35 -13.24 -10.60
N VAL A 125 -0.29 -12.49 -10.35
CA VAL A 125 0.50 -12.58 -9.11
C VAL A 125 0.00 -11.50 -8.16
N LEU A 126 -0.63 -11.92 -7.07
CA LEU A 126 -1.14 -11.02 -6.03
C LEU A 126 -0.31 -11.19 -4.76
N VAL A 127 0.29 -10.11 -4.29
CA VAL A 127 1.09 -10.07 -3.06
C VAL A 127 0.38 -9.20 -2.05
N ALA A 128 0.31 -9.62 -0.79
CA ALA A 128 -0.30 -8.86 0.28
C ALA A 128 0.69 -8.52 1.39
N VAL A 129 0.53 -7.32 1.95
CA VAL A 129 1.38 -6.82 3.04
C VAL A 129 0.57 -6.24 4.19
N PRO A 130 1.00 -6.40 5.44
CA PRO A 130 0.30 -5.83 6.59
C PRO A 130 0.13 -4.29 6.52
N GLY A 131 1.02 -3.58 5.84
CA GLY A 131 0.84 -2.16 5.58
C GLY A 131 1.95 -1.52 4.76
N ALA A 132 1.57 -0.51 3.99
CA ALA A 132 2.48 0.39 3.29
C ALA A 132 3.46 1.05 4.28
N PHE A 133 4.67 1.36 3.81
CA PHE A 133 5.77 1.98 4.58
C PHE A 133 6.28 1.21 5.81
N THR A 134 5.83 -0.02 6.06
CA THR A 134 6.37 -0.84 7.16
C THR A 134 7.70 -1.51 6.77
N PRO A 135 8.68 -1.68 7.68
CA PRO A 135 10.07 -1.97 7.32
C PRO A 135 10.26 -3.20 6.40
N THR A 136 9.73 -4.36 6.80
CA THR A 136 9.87 -5.59 6.03
C THR A 136 9.18 -5.52 4.65
N CYS A 137 8.02 -4.87 4.59
CA CYS A 137 7.25 -4.74 3.36
C CYS A 137 7.92 -3.80 2.36
N HIS A 138 8.49 -2.72 2.88
CA HIS A 138 9.11 -1.66 2.10
C HIS A 138 10.46 -2.09 1.53
N VAL A 139 11.33 -2.67 2.36
CA VAL A 139 12.72 -2.94 1.99
C VAL A 139 12.86 -4.28 1.26
N ASN A 140 12.18 -5.33 1.74
CA ASN A 140 12.50 -6.69 1.31
C ASN A 140 11.41 -7.34 0.44
N HIS A 141 10.16 -6.87 0.51
CA HIS A 141 9.06 -7.58 -0.11
C HIS A 141 8.76 -7.10 -1.53
N LEU A 142 8.55 -5.80 -1.73
CA LEU A 142 8.13 -5.27 -3.03
C LEU A 142 9.24 -5.01 -4.06
N PRO A 143 10.42 -4.46 -3.70
CA PRO A 143 11.44 -4.14 -4.71
C PRO A 143 11.80 -5.33 -5.63
N PRO A 144 11.95 -6.57 -5.11
CA PRO A 144 12.25 -7.72 -5.98
C PRO A 144 11.18 -8.01 -7.05
N PHE A 145 9.90 -7.68 -6.84
CA PHE A 145 8.86 -7.84 -7.87
C PHE A 145 9.00 -6.84 -9.02
N VAL A 146 9.58 -5.66 -8.77
CA VAL A 146 9.87 -4.66 -9.80
C VAL A 146 11.13 -5.03 -10.57
N GLU A 147 12.17 -5.46 -9.85
CA GLU A 147 13.45 -5.89 -10.42
C GLU A 147 13.27 -7.09 -11.35
N LYS A 148 12.45 -8.07 -10.95
CA LYS A 148 12.20 -9.31 -11.70
C LYS A 148 10.93 -9.26 -12.54
N TYR A 149 10.39 -8.08 -12.78
CA TYR A 149 9.14 -7.90 -13.53
C TYR A 149 9.17 -8.63 -14.89
N ASP A 150 10.26 -8.49 -15.63
CA ASP A 150 10.39 -9.09 -16.97
C ASP A 150 10.42 -10.64 -16.91
N GLU A 151 10.94 -11.22 -15.82
CA GLU A 151 10.91 -12.67 -15.60
C GLU A 151 9.48 -13.17 -15.36
N PHE A 152 8.69 -12.43 -14.56
CA PHE A 152 7.27 -12.73 -14.37
C PHE A 152 6.50 -12.64 -15.70
N LYS A 153 6.76 -11.60 -16.50
CA LYS A 153 6.15 -11.45 -17.83
C LYS A 153 6.53 -12.61 -18.75
N ALA A 154 7.80 -13.04 -18.75
CA ALA A 154 8.26 -14.18 -19.54
C ALA A 154 7.59 -15.51 -19.13
N LYS A 155 7.14 -15.64 -17.88
CA LYS A 155 6.34 -16.76 -17.36
C LYS A 155 4.83 -16.65 -17.65
N GLY A 156 4.42 -15.66 -18.44
CA GLY A 156 3.03 -15.44 -18.83
C GLY A 156 2.17 -14.81 -17.74
N VAL A 157 2.77 -14.12 -16.76
CA VAL A 157 2.00 -13.33 -15.78
C VAL A 157 1.48 -12.07 -16.48
N ASP A 158 0.18 -11.85 -16.44
CA ASP A 158 -0.47 -10.67 -17.02
C ASP A 158 -0.42 -9.48 -16.07
N VAL A 159 -0.71 -9.73 -14.79
CA VAL A 159 -0.86 -8.70 -13.75
C VAL A 159 -0.02 -9.06 -12.53
N ILE A 160 0.75 -8.09 -12.04
CA ILE A 160 1.32 -8.14 -10.69
C ILE A 160 0.61 -7.06 -9.87
N ALA A 161 0.10 -7.42 -8.70
CA ALA A 161 -0.59 -6.50 -7.82
C ALA A 161 -0.12 -6.68 -6.37
N VAL A 162 0.05 -5.56 -5.67
CA VAL A 162 0.17 -5.53 -4.21
C VAL A 162 -1.15 -5.10 -3.59
N VAL A 163 -1.57 -5.75 -2.50
CA VAL A 163 -2.76 -5.39 -1.73
C VAL A 163 -2.42 -5.14 -0.25
N ALA A 164 -3.02 -4.12 0.35
CA ALA A 164 -3.00 -3.89 1.79
C ALA A 164 -4.25 -3.14 2.24
N ALA A 165 -4.46 -3.10 3.57
CA ALA A 165 -5.62 -2.43 4.15
C ALA A 165 -5.55 -0.89 4.18
N ASN A 166 -4.42 -0.31 3.75
CA ASN A 166 -4.26 1.12 3.55
C ASN A 166 -5.21 1.62 2.45
N ASP A 167 -5.66 2.87 2.56
CA ASP A 167 -6.46 3.53 1.52
C ASP A 167 -5.67 3.73 0.22
N ALA A 168 -6.39 4.02 -0.86
CA ALA A 168 -5.83 4.12 -2.21
C ALA A 168 -4.82 5.28 -2.36
N PHE A 169 -4.93 6.36 -1.59
CA PHE A 169 -3.99 7.47 -1.65
C PHE A 169 -2.66 7.10 -1.03
N VAL A 170 -2.69 6.45 0.14
CA VAL A 170 -1.48 5.91 0.79
C VAL A 170 -0.81 4.85 -0.09
N GLN A 171 -1.59 3.94 -0.68
CA GLN A 171 -1.07 2.94 -1.62
C GLN A 171 -0.40 3.58 -2.84
N SER A 172 -1.03 4.58 -3.44
CA SER A 172 -0.48 5.32 -4.58
C SER A 172 0.82 6.04 -4.25
N GLY A 173 0.85 6.77 -3.13
CA GLY A 173 2.06 7.46 -2.68
C GLY A 173 3.20 6.49 -2.39
N TRP A 174 2.90 5.35 -1.77
CA TRP A 174 3.90 4.30 -1.51
C TRP A 174 4.41 3.65 -2.80
N ALA A 175 3.52 3.36 -3.74
CA ALA A 175 3.86 2.77 -5.03
C ALA A 175 4.79 3.69 -5.85
N ARG A 176 4.49 4.99 -5.87
CA ARG A 176 5.35 6.01 -6.48
C ARG A 176 6.72 6.07 -5.81
N PHE A 177 6.74 6.10 -4.48
CA PHE A 177 7.99 6.11 -3.71
C PHE A 177 8.90 4.92 -4.04
N LEU A 178 8.32 3.72 -4.19
CA LEU A 178 9.06 2.50 -4.55
C LEU A 178 9.34 2.36 -6.06
N GLY A 179 8.85 3.29 -6.89
CA GLY A 179 9.02 3.22 -8.34
C GLY A 179 8.29 2.03 -8.99
N LEU A 180 7.13 1.62 -8.44
CA LEU A 180 6.33 0.52 -9.01
C LEU A 180 5.78 0.87 -10.41
N LYS A 181 5.51 2.16 -10.65
CA LYS A 181 5.02 2.71 -11.92
C LYS A 181 3.81 1.93 -12.47
N ASP A 182 3.85 1.59 -13.75
CA ASP A 182 2.88 0.77 -14.49
C ASP A 182 3.11 -0.74 -14.35
N LYS A 183 4.19 -1.17 -13.66
CA LYS A 183 4.56 -2.59 -13.52
C LYS A 183 3.75 -3.33 -12.47
N VAL A 184 3.49 -2.70 -11.32
CA VAL A 184 2.78 -3.33 -10.20
C VAL A 184 1.61 -2.46 -9.75
N LEU A 185 0.40 -3.02 -9.77
CA LEU A 185 -0.80 -2.34 -9.30
C LEU A 185 -0.82 -2.27 -7.77
N ALA A 186 -1.02 -1.09 -7.20
CA ALA A 186 -1.12 -0.92 -5.75
C ALA A 186 -2.59 -0.79 -5.31
N LEU A 187 -3.16 -1.91 -4.86
CA LEU A 187 -4.57 -2.08 -4.56
C LEU A 187 -4.87 -1.82 -3.07
N SER A 188 -5.96 -1.11 -2.81
CA SER A 188 -6.52 -0.93 -1.48
C SER A 188 -7.58 -2.00 -1.21
N ASP A 189 -7.42 -2.72 -0.10
CA ASP A 189 -8.41 -3.64 0.50
C ASP A 189 -8.84 -3.12 1.89
N PRO A 190 -9.67 -2.05 1.97
CA PRO A 190 -10.02 -1.42 3.23
C PRO A 190 -10.56 -2.42 4.25
N ASN A 191 -10.03 -2.36 5.47
CA ASN A 191 -10.33 -3.30 6.57
C ASN A 191 -10.00 -4.77 6.25
N ALA A 192 -9.12 -5.03 5.28
CA ALA A 192 -8.78 -6.36 4.78
C ALA A 192 -10.03 -7.18 4.40
N LYS A 193 -11.06 -6.53 3.83
CA LYS A 193 -12.37 -7.14 3.58
C LYS A 193 -12.29 -8.33 2.62
N TRP A 194 -11.56 -8.20 1.52
CA TRP A 194 -11.38 -9.28 0.57
C TRP A 194 -10.42 -10.34 1.12
N SER A 195 -9.30 -9.91 1.73
CA SER A 195 -8.37 -10.85 2.36
C SER A 195 -9.01 -11.67 3.49
N SER A 196 -9.96 -11.10 4.23
CA SER A 196 -10.75 -11.81 5.25
C SER A 196 -11.64 -12.89 4.63
N GLN A 197 -12.12 -12.68 3.40
CA GLN A 197 -12.90 -13.70 2.67
C GLN A 197 -12.07 -14.95 2.34
N LEU A 198 -10.75 -14.83 2.38
CA LEU A 198 -9.79 -15.91 2.12
C LEU A 198 -9.23 -16.53 3.40
N GLY A 199 -9.62 -16.06 4.59
CA GLY A 199 -8.94 -16.40 5.85
C GLY A 199 -7.54 -15.78 5.99
N LEU A 200 -7.25 -14.75 5.20
CA LEU A 200 -5.93 -14.11 5.08
C LEU A 200 -5.88 -12.69 5.68
N SER A 201 -6.75 -12.39 6.64
CA SER A 201 -6.63 -11.20 7.49
C SER A 201 -6.04 -11.56 8.87
N GLN A 202 -5.59 -10.54 9.59
CA GLN A 202 -5.07 -10.65 10.95
C GLN A 202 -5.45 -9.39 11.74
N ASP A 203 -5.65 -9.56 13.05
CA ASP A 203 -5.84 -8.43 13.95
C ASP A 203 -4.48 -7.98 14.51
N LEU A 204 -4.12 -6.72 14.26
CA LEU A 204 -2.94 -6.05 14.78
C LEU A 204 -3.32 -4.86 15.67
N SER A 205 -4.51 -4.89 16.28
CA SER A 205 -4.99 -3.89 17.25
C SER A 205 -4.03 -3.70 18.42
N ALA A 206 -3.34 -4.75 18.88
CA ALA A 206 -2.35 -4.69 19.96
C ALA A 206 -1.13 -3.79 19.66
N VAL A 207 -0.92 -3.41 18.40
CA VAL A 207 0.10 -2.46 17.96
C VAL A 207 -0.51 -1.26 17.21
N ASP A 208 -1.77 -0.95 17.49
CA ASP A 208 -2.54 0.19 16.95
C ASP A 208 -2.75 0.17 15.43
N PHE A 209 -2.68 -1.01 14.79
CA PHE A 209 -2.86 -1.13 13.34
C PHE A 209 -4.27 -1.54 12.93
N GLY A 210 -5.06 -2.07 13.87
CA GLY A 210 -6.37 -2.66 13.61
C GLY A 210 -6.28 -3.91 12.73
N THR A 211 -7.37 -4.23 12.03
CA THR A 211 -7.41 -5.36 11.10
C THR A 211 -6.59 -5.08 9.84
N ARG A 212 -5.62 -5.94 9.54
CA ARG A 212 -4.74 -5.88 8.36
C ARG A 212 -4.78 -7.17 7.57
N THR A 213 -4.21 -7.15 6.37
CA THR A 213 -3.94 -8.41 5.66
C THR A 213 -2.80 -9.14 6.35
N LYS A 214 -2.80 -10.48 6.29
CA LYS A 214 -1.57 -11.25 6.50
C LYS A 214 -0.55 -10.88 5.42
N ARG A 215 0.70 -11.28 5.62
CA ARG A 215 1.70 -11.29 4.55
C ARG A 215 1.51 -12.58 3.76
N TYR A 216 1.17 -12.48 2.49
CA TYR A 216 0.97 -13.65 1.64
C TYR A 216 1.23 -13.33 0.17
N ALA A 217 1.40 -14.36 -0.65
CA ALA A 217 1.33 -14.29 -2.10
C ALA A 217 0.38 -15.35 -2.64
N LEU A 218 -0.36 -15.00 -3.69
CA LEU A 218 -1.20 -15.90 -4.46
C LEU A 218 -0.76 -15.84 -5.93
N VAL A 219 -0.73 -16.99 -6.59
CA VAL A 219 -0.82 -17.05 -8.05
C VAL A 219 -2.24 -17.48 -8.39
N ILE A 220 -2.87 -16.70 -9.25
CA ILE A 220 -4.25 -16.88 -9.68
C ILE A 220 -4.22 -17.03 -11.20
N ASP A 221 -4.77 -18.11 -11.73
CA ASP A 221 -4.88 -18.38 -13.16
C ASP A 221 -6.35 -18.62 -13.50
N ASP A 222 -6.93 -17.74 -14.32
CA ASP A 222 -8.36 -17.71 -14.64
C ASP A 222 -9.26 -17.85 -13.40
N LEU A 223 -9.06 -16.92 -12.45
CA LEU A 223 -9.74 -16.87 -11.14
C LEU A 223 -9.48 -18.06 -10.20
N LYS A 224 -8.71 -19.07 -10.61
CA LYS A 224 -8.35 -20.22 -9.76
C LYS A 224 -6.99 -20.02 -9.13
N VAL A 225 -6.90 -20.33 -7.84
CA VAL A 225 -5.64 -20.25 -7.10
C VAL A 225 -4.75 -21.43 -7.47
N THR A 226 -3.55 -21.16 -7.98
CA THR A 226 -2.54 -22.17 -8.32
C THR A 226 -1.37 -22.19 -7.32
N TYR A 227 -1.19 -21.12 -6.55
CA TYR A 227 -0.19 -21.02 -5.49
C TYR A 227 -0.73 -20.25 -4.28
N VAL A 228 -0.36 -20.70 -3.08
CA VAL A 228 -0.64 -20.03 -1.80
C VAL A 228 0.62 -20.02 -0.94
N GLY A 229 1.25 -18.85 -0.79
CA GLY A 229 2.38 -18.65 0.11
C GLY A 229 1.97 -17.72 1.26
N VAL A 230 1.64 -18.27 2.43
CA VAL A 230 1.27 -17.47 3.63
C VAL A 230 2.41 -17.52 4.63
N GLU A 231 2.85 -16.35 5.07
CA GLU A 231 3.97 -16.25 6.01
C GLU A 231 3.49 -16.49 7.43
N THR A 232 4.23 -17.32 8.17
CA THR A 232 3.99 -17.57 9.59
C THR A 232 4.85 -16.69 10.48
N GLU A 233 6.00 -16.24 9.97
CA GLU A 233 6.98 -15.44 10.69
C GLU A 233 7.06 -14.01 10.15
N ARG A 234 7.76 -13.13 10.88
CA ARG A 234 8.07 -11.76 10.41
C ARG A 234 9.21 -11.75 9.37
N ALA A 235 9.06 -12.56 8.33
CA ALA A 235 10.01 -12.71 7.24
C ALA A 235 9.34 -12.55 5.86
N VAL A 236 10.15 -12.55 4.81
CA VAL A 236 9.70 -12.71 3.42
C VAL A 236 10.40 -13.98 2.91
N SER A 237 9.62 -15.04 2.75
CA SER A 237 10.05 -16.36 2.29
C SER A 237 9.12 -16.83 1.17
N VAL A 238 8.04 -17.54 1.50
CA VAL A 238 7.03 -18.07 0.58
C VAL A 238 6.25 -16.98 -0.16
N SER A 239 6.17 -15.76 0.38
CA SER A 239 5.53 -14.63 -0.31
C SER A 239 6.49 -13.84 -1.21
N GLY A 240 7.81 -14.11 -1.13
CA GLY A 240 8.83 -13.37 -1.88
C GLY A 240 8.86 -13.69 -3.37
N ALA A 241 9.38 -12.75 -4.16
CA ALA A 241 9.41 -12.85 -5.63
C ALA A 241 10.06 -14.14 -6.15
N ASP A 242 11.16 -14.59 -5.53
CA ASP A 242 11.84 -15.83 -5.91
C ASP A 242 10.97 -17.09 -5.68
N ALA A 243 10.32 -17.17 -4.52
CA ALA A 243 9.44 -18.29 -4.21
C ALA A 243 8.24 -18.34 -5.15
N VAL A 244 7.67 -17.17 -5.48
CA VAL A 244 6.56 -17.06 -6.43
C VAL A 244 7.02 -17.43 -7.84
N LEU A 245 8.16 -16.92 -8.33
CA LEU A 245 8.71 -17.27 -9.65
C LEU A 245 8.97 -18.78 -9.79
N ALA A 246 9.46 -19.42 -8.73
CA ALA A 246 9.69 -20.87 -8.71
C ALA A 246 8.38 -21.68 -8.80
N ALA A 247 7.24 -21.10 -8.45
CA ALA A 247 5.92 -21.73 -8.51
C ALA A 247 5.16 -21.49 -9.83
N LEU A 248 5.73 -20.74 -10.78
CA LEU A 248 5.10 -20.35 -12.07
C LEU A 248 5.45 -21.22 -13.28
#